data_AF-A0A9Q3HG41-F1
#
_entry.id   AF-A0A9Q3HG41-F1
#
_cell.length_a   1.000
_cell.length_b   1.000
_cell.length_c   1.000
_cell.angle_alpha   90.00
_cell.angle_beta   90.00
_cell.angle_gamma   90.00
#
_symmetry.space_group_name_H-M   'P 1'
#
loop_
_entity.id
_entity.type
_entity.pdbx_description
1 polymer ?
#
loop_
_entity_poly.entity_id
_entity_poly.type
_entity_poly.pdbx_seq_one_letter_code
_entity_poly.pdbx_strand_id
1 'polypeptide(L)'
;MKEGRHVSSYLAYFRSLVSRIGGWGERALIHHFRRGLPSRILDKLALLPSITDSLRALIYITLELNTRYHERQKEKGHIKENKPEASKSSSSHPQNSSSSNQKKKNNLQKKDKPHPSLLNKDFNLMGSEK
;
A
#
# COMPACT_ATOMS: atom_id res chain seq x y z
N MET A 1 -8.71 6.46 15.33
CA MET A 1 -8.23 6.67 13.93
C MET A 1 -9.22 5.97 12.98
N LYS A 2 -9.17 6.14 11.65
CA LYS A 2 -9.92 5.22 10.73
C LYS A 2 -9.09 3.95 10.55
N GLU A 3 -9.75 2.79 10.47
CA GLU A 3 -9.09 1.52 10.12
C GLU A 3 -8.35 1.65 8.78
N GLY A 4 -7.20 0.98 8.67
CA GLY A 4 -6.37 0.97 7.46
C GLY A 4 -5.49 2.20 7.21
N ARG A 5 -5.60 3.29 7.99
CA ARG A 5 -4.62 4.40 7.92
C ARG A 5 -3.33 4.07 8.68
N HIS A 6 -2.20 4.60 8.21
CA HIS A 6 -0.92 4.44 8.90
C HIS A 6 -0.89 5.21 10.24
N VAL A 7 -0.38 4.56 11.29
CA VAL A 7 -0.19 5.15 12.63
C VAL A 7 0.78 6.33 12.61
N SER A 8 1.76 6.36 11.72
CA SER A 8 2.76 7.44 11.62
C SER A 8 2.14 8.83 11.46
N SER A 9 1.09 8.96 10.64
CA SER A 9 0.35 10.22 10.46
C SER A 9 -0.37 10.66 11.73
N TYR A 10 -0.96 9.70 12.48
CA TYR A 10 -1.56 9.99 13.79
C TYR A 10 -0.51 10.36 14.85
N LEU A 11 0.65 9.69 14.85
CA LEU A 11 1.75 9.99 15.77
C LEU A 11 2.32 11.40 15.53
N ALA A 12 2.43 11.85 14.27
CA ALA A 12 2.82 13.22 13.94
C ALA A 12 1.81 14.23 14.52
N TYR A 13 0.51 14.04 14.26
CA TYR A 13 -0.55 14.87 14.83
C TYR A 13 -0.53 14.89 16.37
N PHE A 14 -0.37 13.73 17.00
CA PHE A 14 -0.28 13.59 18.45
C PHE A 14 0.92 14.37 19.02
N ARG A 15 2.10 14.27 18.41
CA ARG A 15 3.29 15.05 18.83
C ARG A 15 3.04 16.56 18.73
N SER A 16 2.45 17.04 17.63
CA SER A 16 2.06 18.45 17.49
C SER A 16 1.05 18.89 18.55
N LEU A 17 0.08 18.03 18.89
CA LEU A 17 -0.91 18.31 19.93
C LEU A 17 -0.27 18.42 21.32
N VAL A 18 0.61 17.48 21.68
CA VAL A 18 1.35 17.48 22.95
C VAL A 18 2.22 18.73 23.09
N SER A 19 2.94 19.09 22.02
CA SER A 19 3.78 20.30 21.99
C SER A 19 2.97 21.59 22.18
N ARG A 20 1.70 21.63 21.74
CA ARG A 20 0.85 22.82 21.82
C ARG A 20 0.13 22.95 23.17
N ILE A 21 -0.26 21.84 23.80
CA ILE A 21 -1.04 21.89 25.04
C ILE A 21 -0.13 22.03 26.28
N GLY A 22 1.02 21.35 26.30
CA GLY A 22 1.93 21.37 27.45
C GLY A 22 1.35 20.73 28.72
N GLY A 23 2.19 20.57 29.75
CA GLY A 23 1.77 20.23 31.13
C GLY A 23 1.10 18.87 31.38
N TRP A 24 0.82 18.05 30.36
CA TRP A 24 0.15 16.76 30.53
C TRP A 24 1.12 15.68 31.05
N GLY A 25 0.78 15.05 32.18
CA GLY A 25 1.50 13.90 32.71
C GLY A 25 1.43 12.67 31.80
N GLU A 26 2.43 11.79 31.87
CA GLU A 26 2.59 10.66 30.94
C GLU A 26 1.35 9.73 30.91
N ARG A 27 0.69 9.50 32.04
CA ARG A 27 -0.58 8.75 32.11
C ARG A 27 -1.70 9.35 31.25
N ALA A 28 -1.84 10.68 31.25
CA ALA A 28 -2.84 11.36 30.42
C ALA A 28 -2.49 11.26 28.93
N LEU A 29 -1.21 11.35 28.60
CA LEU A 29 -0.69 11.15 27.24
C LEU A 29 -0.93 9.72 26.74
N ILE A 30 -0.64 8.70 27.56
CA ILE A 30 -0.91 7.28 27.28
C ILE A 30 -2.40 7.05 27.02
N HIS A 31 -3.27 7.56 27.90
CA HIS A 31 -4.72 7.42 27.75
C HIS A 31 -5.23 8.07 26.47
N HIS A 32 -4.80 9.31 26.17
CA HIS A 32 -5.19 10.01 24.95
C HIS A 32 -4.67 9.31 23.69
N PHE A 33 -3.43 8.82 23.72
CA PHE A 33 -2.84 8.08 22.61
C PHE A 33 -3.63 6.81 22.31
N ARG A 34 -3.94 6.00 23.34
CA ARG A 34 -4.77 4.78 23.20
C ARG A 34 -6.15 5.10 22.60
N ARG A 35 -6.82 6.15 23.08
CA ARG A 35 -8.13 6.58 22.54
C ARG A 35 -8.08 6.94 21.05
N GLY A 36 -6.93 7.38 20.54
CA GLY A 36 -6.75 7.71 19.14
C GLY A 36 -6.48 6.51 18.21
N LEU A 37 -6.16 5.34 18.74
CA LEU A 37 -5.78 4.16 17.93
C LEU A 37 -6.97 3.50 17.21
N PRO A 38 -6.74 2.68 16.17
CA PRO A 38 -7.73 1.75 15.62
C PRO A 38 -7.99 0.59 16.59
N SER A 39 -9.20 0.02 16.57
CA SER A 39 -9.60 -1.08 17.49
C SER A 39 -8.66 -2.27 17.37
N ARG A 40 -8.35 -2.65 16.14
CA ARG A 40 -7.42 -3.72 15.79
C ARG A 40 -6.04 -3.61 16.45
N ILE A 41 -5.55 -2.40 16.71
CA ILE A 41 -4.26 -2.21 17.41
C ILE A 41 -4.46 -2.30 18.92
N LEU A 42 -5.56 -1.78 19.46
CA LEU A 42 -5.93 -1.92 20.87
C LEU A 42 -6.09 -3.40 21.27
N ASP A 43 -6.72 -4.22 20.44
CA ASP A 43 -6.87 -5.66 20.67
C ASP A 43 -5.50 -6.35 20.82
N LYS A 44 -4.50 -5.92 20.04
CA LYS A 44 -3.15 -6.47 20.09
C LYS A 44 -2.32 -5.95 21.26
N LEU A 45 -2.56 -4.69 21.66
CA LEU A 45 -1.97 -4.11 22.86
C LEU A 45 -2.54 -4.74 24.14
N ALA A 46 -3.81 -5.18 24.13
CA ALA A 46 -4.43 -5.90 25.24
C ALA A 46 -3.75 -7.26 25.53
N LEU A 47 -3.15 -7.89 24.51
CA LEU A 47 -2.34 -9.11 24.66
C LEU A 47 -0.91 -8.83 25.21
N LEU A 48 -0.51 -7.57 25.35
CA LEU A 48 0.83 -7.14 25.78
C LEU A 48 0.75 -6.14 26.95
N PRO A 49 0.06 -6.47 28.07
CA PRO A 49 -0.29 -5.50 29.11
C PRO A 49 0.92 -4.81 29.74
N SER A 50 1.98 -5.57 30.01
CA SER A 50 3.21 -5.12 30.71
C SER A 50 3.97 -3.99 30.02
N ILE A 51 3.75 -3.74 28.73
CA ILE A 51 4.55 -2.79 27.94
C ILE A 51 3.79 -1.48 27.69
N THR A 52 2.61 -1.31 28.30
CA THR A 52 1.74 -0.14 28.07
C THR A 52 1.90 0.99 29.10
N ASP A 53 2.78 0.83 30.09
CA ASP A 53 2.99 1.80 31.18
C ASP A 53 3.93 2.97 30.82
N SER A 54 4.75 2.85 29.77
CA SER A 54 5.51 3.97 29.22
C SER A 54 4.97 4.38 27.85
N LEU A 55 4.79 5.68 27.65
CA LEU A 55 4.36 6.27 26.38
C LEU A 55 5.33 5.94 25.23
N ARG A 56 6.63 5.89 25.50
CA ARG A 56 7.65 5.57 24.48
C ARG A 56 7.51 4.13 24.00
N ALA A 57 7.40 3.18 24.93
CA ALA A 57 7.26 1.76 24.63
C ALA A 57 5.93 1.47 23.91
N LEU A 58 4.85 2.10 24.36
CA LEU A 58 3.54 2.06 23.71
C LEU A 58 3.59 2.57 22.26
N ILE A 59 4.22 3.73 22.00
CA ILE A 59 4.39 4.28 20.65
C ILE A 59 5.18 3.30 19.77
N TYR A 60 6.29 2.74 20.27
CA TYR A 60 7.13 1.80 19.52
C TYR A 60 6.34 0.54 19.09
N ILE A 61 5.67 -0.13 20.03
CA ILE A 61 4.86 -1.32 19.73
C ILE A 61 3.70 -0.99 18.78
N THR A 62 3.06 0.18 18.94
CA THR A 62 1.97 0.61 18.06
C THR A 62 2.45 0.79 16.61
N LEU A 63 3.67 1.32 16.41
CA LEU A 63 4.28 1.40 15.08
C LEU A 63 4.58 0.01 14.52
N GLU A 64 5.23 -0.86 15.29
CA GLU A 64 5.60 -2.23 14.89
C GLU A 64 4.38 -3.06 14.45
N LEU A 65 3.33 -3.08 15.28
CA LEU A 65 2.05 -3.76 15.00
C LEU A 65 1.31 -3.20 13.77
N ASN A 66 1.61 -1.95 13.39
CA ASN A 66 1.04 -1.32 12.21
C ASN A 66 1.89 -1.60 10.96
N THR A 67 3.22 -1.52 11.04
CA THR A 67 4.14 -1.87 9.95
C THR A 67 3.91 -3.31 9.48
N ARG A 68 3.99 -4.27 10.40
CA ARG A 68 3.75 -5.71 10.15
C ARG A 68 2.37 -6.02 9.56
N TYR A 69 1.39 -5.13 9.77
CA TYR A 69 0.08 -5.25 9.15
C TYR A 69 0.09 -4.83 7.69
N HIS A 70 0.64 -3.67 7.38
CA HIS A 70 0.65 -3.17 6.00
C HIS A 70 1.49 -4.08 5.10
N GLU A 71 2.57 -4.66 5.61
CA GLU A 71 3.32 -5.76 4.96
C GLU A 71 2.40 -6.95 4.66
N ARG A 72 1.72 -7.50 5.67
CA ARG A 72 0.77 -8.61 5.49
C ARG A 72 -0.39 -8.29 4.54
N GLN A 73 -0.83 -7.03 4.46
CA GLN A 73 -1.85 -6.63 3.48
C GLN A 73 -1.30 -6.55 2.06
N LYS A 74 -0.04 -6.12 1.87
CA LYS A 74 0.64 -6.16 0.56
C LYS A 74 0.80 -7.59 0.06
N GLU A 75 1.28 -8.51 0.92
CA GLU A 75 1.37 -9.95 0.63
C GLU A 75 0.02 -10.51 0.15
N LYS A 76 -1.06 -10.23 0.89
CA LYS A 76 -2.42 -10.67 0.56
C LYS A 76 -3.00 -10.01 -0.70
N GLY A 77 -2.50 -8.85 -1.11
CA GLY A 77 -2.82 -8.21 -2.38
C GLY A 77 -2.24 -9.01 -3.55
N HIS A 78 -0.94 -9.27 -3.53
CA HIS A 78 -0.25 -10.01 -4.61
C HIS A 78 -0.79 -11.42 -4.86
N ILE A 79 -1.29 -12.11 -3.82
CA ILE A 79 -1.88 -13.46 -3.98
C ILE A 79 -3.16 -13.43 -4.84
N LYS A 80 -3.84 -12.30 -5.00
CA LYS A 80 -5.11 -12.20 -5.74
C LYS A 80 -4.97 -11.97 -7.25
N GLU A 81 -3.78 -11.58 -7.74
CA GLU A 81 -3.58 -11.24 -9.16
C GLU A 81 -3.24 -12.46 -10.02
N ASN A 82 -2.81 -13.58 -9.42
CA ASN A 82 -2.57 -14.84 -10.14
C ASN A 82 -3.85 -15.68 -10.28
N LYS A 83 -4.89 -15.12 -10.90
CA LYS A 83 -5.97 -15.92 -11.49
C LYS A 83 -5.75 -15.92 -13.01
N PRO A 84 -5.43 -17.07 -13.65
CA PRO A 84 -5.34 -17.12 -15.10
C PRO A 84 -6.73 -16.78 -15.67
N GLU A 85 -6.82 -15.65 -16.36
CA GLU A 85 -8.02 -15.25 -17.06
C GLU A 85 -8.25 -16.25 -18.20
N ALA A 86 -9.25 -17.10 -18.04
CA ALA A 86 -9.56 -18.14 -19.00
C ALA A 86 -9.91 -17.49 -20.35
N SER A 87 -9.04 -17.68 -21.33
CA SER A 87 -9.16 -17.18 -22.68
C SER A 87 -10.44 -17.70 -23.34
N LYS A 88 -11.48 -16.86 -23.37
CA LYS A 88 -12.70 -17.13 -24.14
C LYS A 88 -12.42 -16.90 -25.63
N SER A 89 -11.92 -17.95 -26.27
CA SER A 89 -11.78 -18.04 -27.72
C SER A 89 -13.15 -18.04 -28.41
N SER A 90 -13.29 -17.14 -29.40
CA SER A 90 -14.11 -17.25 -30.61
C SER A 90 -15.55 -17.77 -30.52
N SER A 91 -16.51 -16.90 -30.86
CA SER A 91 -17.39 -17.19 -32.00
C SER A 91 -17.92 -15.88 -32.61
N SER A 92 -17.69 -15.69 -33.91
CA SER A 92 -18.15 -14.54 -34.68
C SER A 92 -19.36 -14.92 -35.53
N HIS A 93 -20.43 -14.13 -35.47
CA HIS A 93 -21.52 -14.19 -36.44
C HIS A 93 -21.97 -12.77 -36.85
N PRO A 94 -22.03 -12.45 -38.17
CA PRO A 94 -22.41 -11.13 -38.67
C PRO A 94 -23.89 -11.07 -39.11
N GLN A 95 -24.52 -9.90 -38.97
CA GLN A 95 -25.78 -9.56 -39.65
C GLN A 95 -25.77 -8.11 -40.16
N ASN A 96 -26.36 -7.89 -41.33
CA ASN A 96 -26.49 -6.63 -42.07
C ASN A 96 -27.98 -6.17 -41.96
N SER A 97 -28.43 -4.93 -42.14
CA SER A 97 -27.88 -3.68 -42.73
C SER A 97 -28.64 -2.47 -42.09
N SER A 98 -28.73 -1.21 -42.57
CA SER A 98 -28.27 -0.49 -43.78
C SER A 98 -28.31 1.04 -43.53
N SER A 99 -27.52 1.82 -44.28
CA SER A 99 -27.71 3.28 -44.52
C SER A 99 -27.48 4.22 -43.30
N SER A 100 -26.81 5.38 -43.37
CA SER A 100 -26.35 6.20 -44.52
C SER A 100 -25.09 7.02 -44.19
N ASN A 101 -24.31 7.38 -45.22
CA ASN A 101 -23.34 8.51 -45.34
C ASN A 101 -22.74 9.17 -44.08
N GLN A 102 -21.39 9.18 -43.97
CA GLN A 102 -20.58 10.40 -44.25
C GLN A 102 -19.04 10.19 -44.27
N LYS A 103 -18.43 10.57 -45.41
CA LYS A 103 -17.07 11.09 -45.70
C LYS A 103 -15.86 10.83 -44.76
N LYS A 104 -14.80 10.25 -45.38
CA LYS A 104 -13.35 10.59 -45.28
C LYS A 104 -12.66 10.35 -43.90
N LYS A 105 -11.39 9.94 -43.79
CA LYS A 105 -10.24 9.99 -44.72
C LYS A 105 -9.26 8.83 -44.39
N ASN A 106 -8.51 8.35 -45.39
CA ASN A 106 -7.47 7.32 -45.19
C ASN A 106 -6.28 7.90 -44.39
N ASN A 107 -5.63 7.08 -43.55
CA ASN A 107 -4.24 6.73 -43.85
C ASN A 107 -3.83 5.37 -43.25
N LEU A 108 -2.93 4.68 -43.95
CA LEU A 108 -2.51 3.31 -43.71
C LEU A 108 -1.01 3.29 -43.44
N GLN A 109 -0.58 2.91 -42.23
CA GLN A 109 0.81 2.48 -41.99
C GLN A 109 0.84 1.21 -41.14
N LYS A 110 1.05 0.08 -41.83
CA LYS A 110 1.65 -1.11 -41.25
C LYS A 110 3.16 -0.86 -41.14
N LYS A 111 3.81 -1.26 -40.05
CA LYS A 111 5.11 -1.95 -40.10
C LYS A 111 5.48 -2.64 -38.79
N ASP A 112 5.47 -3.96 -38.85
CA ASP A 112 6.46 -4.93 -38.37
C ASP A 112 7.02 -4.83 -36.93
N LYS A 113 6.81 -5.94 -36.18
CA LYS A 113 7.66 -6.35 -35.05
C LYS A 113 9.02 -6.81 -35.60
N PRO A 114 10.10 -6.84 -34.78
CA PRO A 114 10.34 -8.07 -34.01
C PRO A 114 10.85 -7.87 -32.57
N HIS A 115 10.65 -8.92 -31.78
CA HIS A 115 11.29 -9.27 -30.51
C HIS A 115 11.98 -10.64 -30.76
N PRO A 116 12.91 -11.20 -29.95
CA PRO A 116 13.64 -10.71 -28.76
C PRO A 116 15.17 -10.63 -28.98
N SER A 117 15.94 -10.16 -27.98
CA SER A 117 17.19 -10.84 -27.58
C SER A 117 17.80 -10.40 -26.24
N LEU A 118 18.21 -11.42 -25.46
CA LEU A 118 19.38 -11.47 -24.58
C LEU A 118 19.49 -10.53 -23.36
N LEU A 119 19.06 -11.10 -22.23
CA LEU A 119 19.84 -11.26 -21.00
C LEU A 119 21.34 -10.89 -21.12
N ASN A 120 21.82 -10.02 -20.23
CA ASN A 120 23.18 -10.12 -19.70
C ASN A 120 23.14 -10.01 -18.18
N LYS A 121 23.65 -11.05 -17.52
CA LYS A 121 24.16 -10.97 -16.15
C LYS A 121 25.50 -10.22 -16.21
N ASP A 122 25.81 -9.52 -15.12
CA ASP A 122 27.16 -9.15 -14.63
C ASP A 122 27.18 -7.74 -14.04
N PHE A 123 26.61 -7.60 -12.84
CA PHE A 123 26.89 -6.46 -11.96
C PHE A 123 28.23 -6.70 -11.26
N ASN A 124 29.33 -6.47 -11.98
CA ASN A 124 30.65 -6.48 -11.36
C ASN A 124 30.89 -5.20 -10.56
N LEU A 125 31.40 -5.39 -9.34
CA LEU A 125 31.77 -4.34 -8.41
C LEU A 125 33.05 -3.65 -8.93
N MET A 126 33.09 -2.31 -8.90
CA MET A 126 34.38 -1.62 -8.91
C MET A 126 34.34 -0.41 -7.98
N GLY A 127 35.06 -0.51 -6.87
CA GLY A 127 35.33 0.62 -6.00
C GLY A 127 36.32 1.59 -6.66
N SER A 128 36.35 2.81 -6.17
CA SER A 128 37.43 3.75 -6.45
C SER A 128 37.61 4.64 -5.23
N GLU A 129 38.68 4.37 -4.48
CA GLU A 129 39.19 5.25 -3.43
C GLU A 129 39.76 6.53 -4.05
N LYS A 130 39.73 7.62 -3.28
CA LYS A 130 40.61 8.78 -3.39
C LYS A 130 40.85 9.35 -2.00
#